data_AF-A0AA51RT44-F1
#
_entry.id   AF-A0AA51RT44-F1
#
_cell.length_a   1.000
_cell.length_b   1.000
_cell.length_c   1.000
_cell.angle_alpha   90.00
_cell.angle_beta   90.00
_cell.angle_gamma   90.00
#
_symmetry.space_group_name_H-M   'P 1'
#
loop_
_entity.id
_entity.type
_entity.pdbx_description
1 polymer ?
#
loop_
_entity_poly.entity_id
_entity_poly.type
_entity_poly.pdbx_seq_one_letter_code
_entity_poly.pdbx_strand_id
1 'polypeptide(L)'
;MNKTIFALSRKNRELEHLLFREKDKKTSASYKQLSSQELLGVLQQIFRDVVKATSPEESPLAYYEIVSAIYQKLTQDREFHIPGEIKSSLHLTELTFQYLNGITEEHSEIKRLMQLLALSWAQLAIHSPEFLQVTQHPAKKVLSKLLMLGECWDQRSGALAKKLLDGIRLVLTQLNQKGANPRIYEQAANRIMSLESAFNEYRTDRLKKIVETKRKAEREVKADAFVAEFIQEKTSGDEFPVFLLEFLENYLSPYLKSIFMETGPVGQKWHTAIDDAETLIWSITAPFNADYTDFYHEKVPAALKRLYEGIDKLFHGSESLGEFFYELEGIHIKKLNGERTDFYTIITSPIFEDFDDQEPTQPVVDYSSELDSILNDDDWYYLIQKGKRFRCQLVPRDYTGKWLVFVNLSGAMIADFDITSASFHPSHLPLVTIETHNYWEELTDYLERIMTRRVQVLEEQANKVKQEILADKARKQAAEEEARKVIRQKIEEELKQQQDKKRRLEEDRARAIAKAKEEEALLESKRRNAQKTVDELMTGAIIKYTPEGAKPQNLTLSIISTTTSKYIFTDSHGQRVLDPKEPQLVDLFAAERVILLEQGKEFEDTLKSLVAGQREALKDQ
;
A
#
# COMPACT_ATOMS: atom_id res chain seq x y z
N MET A 1 10.18 -8.20 0.94
CA MET A 1 9.96 -6.77 0.66
C MET A 1 11.30 -6.08 0.55
N ASN A 2 11.48 -5.32 -0.51
CA ASN A 2 12.71 -4.63 -0.84
C ASN A 2 12.74 -3.21 -0.25
N LYS A 3 13.87 -2.52 -0.40
CA LYS A 3 14.08 -1.16 0.12
C LYS A 3 13.11 -0.14 -0.48
N THR A 4 12.69 -0.32 -1.73
CA THR A 4 11.77 0.56 -2.45
C THR A 4 10.43 0.66 -1.75
N ILE A 5 9.82 -0.47 -1.38
CA ILE A 5 8.53 -0.50 -0.67
C ILE A 5 8.60 0.29 0.64
N PHE A 6 9.70 0.18 1.40
CA PHE A 6 9.86 0.92 2.64
C PHE A 6 10.10 2.42 2.43
N ALA A 7 10.83 2.80 1.37
CA ALA A 7 10.97 4.19 0.99
C ALA A 7 9.62 4.82 0.59
N LEU A 8 8.81 4.09 -0.20
CA LEU A 8 7.46 4.49 -0.56
C LEU A 8 6.55 4.56 0.68
N SER A 9 6.64 3.61 1.61
CA SER A 9 5.88 3.63 2.86
C SER A 9 6.23 4.82 3.74
N ARG A 10 7.51 5.18 3.84
CA ARG A 10 7.96 6.38 4.57
C ARG A 10 7.42 7.64 3.92
N LYS A 11 7.51 7.74 2.60
CA LYS A 11 7.01 8.88 1.81
C LYS A 11 5.48 9.02 1.91
N ASN A 12 4.75 7.91 1.86
CA ASN A 12 3.31 7.85 2.10
C ASN A 12 2.96 8.43 3.49
N ARG A 13 3.65 7.98 4.54
CA ARG A 13 3.47 8.52 5.90
C ARG A 13 3.73 10.03 5.98
N GLU A 14 4.80 10.52 5.36
CA GLU A 14 5.14 11.95 5.33
C GLU A 14 4.05 12.77 4.63
N LEU A 15 3.53 12.27 3.50
CA LEU A 15 2.45 12.93 2.75
C LEU A 15 1.11 12.90 3.50
N GLU A 16 0.76 11.77 4.13
CA GLU A 16 -0.42 11.70 5.00
C GLU A 16 -0.31 12.72 6.14
N HIS A 17 0.86 12.85 6.77
CA HIS A 17 1.08 13.82 7.82
C HIS A 17 0.94 15.27 7.32
N LEU A 18 1.40 15.57 6.10
CA LEU A 18 1.26 16.89 5.47
C LEU A 18 -0.20 17.22 5.11
N LEU A 19 -0.90 16.27 4.52
CA LEU A 19 -2.29 16.44 4.05
C LEU A 19 -3.29 16.52 5.20
N PHE A 20 -3.17 15.62 6.17
CA PHE A 20 -4.14 15.49 7.25
C PHE A 20 -3.77 16.29 8.50
N ARG A 21 -2.75 17.17 8.40
CA ARG A 21 -2.24 18.04 9.48
C ARG A 21 -2.23 17.32 10.83
N GLU A 22 -1.59 16.15 10.90
CA GLU A 22 -1.42 15.43 12.17
C GLU A 22 -0.75 16.30 13.23
N LYS A 23 0.05 17.30 12.82
CA LYS A 23 0.65 18.29 13.72
C LYS A 23 -0.39 19.21 14.38
N ASP A 24 -1.38 19.69 13.62
CA ASP A 24 -2.47 20.53 14.14
C ASP A 24 -3.45 19.71 14.99
N LYS A 25 -3.60 18.42 14.67
CA LYS A 25 -4.28 17.46 15.55
C LYS A 25 -3.49 17.27 16.84
N LYS A 26 -2.18 16.99 16.79
CA LYS A 26 -1.30 16.83 17.97
C LYS A 26 -1.30 18.04 18.91
N THR A 27 -1.51 19.26 18.40
CA THR A 27 -1.69 20.47 19.22
C THR A 27 -3.12 20.70 19.69
N SER A 28 -4.10 19.95 19.18
CA SER A 28 -5.48 19.95 19.71
C SER A 28 -5.53 19.26 21.07
N ALA A 29 -6.23 19.86 22.02
CA ALA A 29 -6.45 19.29 23.36
C ALA A 29 -7.13 17.91 23.34
N SER A 30 -7.76 17.54 22.22
CA SER A 30 -8.43 16.26 21.98
C SER A 30 -7.56 15.16 21.37
N TYR A 31 -6.32 15.41 20.95
CA TYR A 31 -5.54 14.35 20.30
C TYR A 31 -5.00 13.33 21.29
N LYS A 32 -5.39 12.07 21.13
CA LYS A 32 -4.86 10.93 21.89
C LYS A 32 -4.21 9.94 20.96
N GLN A 33 -2.94 9.66 21.19
CA GLN A 33 -2.22 8.61 20.47
C GLN A 33 -2.33 7.30 21.27
N LEU A 34 -2.71 6.22 20.61
CA LEU A 34 -2.81 4.92 21.26
C LEU A 34 -1.43 4.42 21.67
N SER A 35 -1.31 3.99 22.92
CA SER A 35 -0.15 3.27 23.43
C SER A 35 -0.09 1.86 22.84
N SER A 36 1.10 1.26 22.84
CA SER A 36 1.28 -0.14 22.42
C SER A 36 0.40 -1.10 23.22
N GLN A 37 0.16 -0.83 24.52
CA GLN A 37 -0.69 -1.66 25.37
C GLN A 37 -2.17 -1.56 24.97
N GLU A 38 -2.67 -0.36 24.67
CA GLU A 38 -4.05 -0.17 24.20
C GLU A 38 -4.26 -0.83 22.84
N LEU A 39 -3.33 -0.68 21.89
CA LEU A 39 -3.40 -1.33 20.58
C LEU A 39 -3.42 -2.86 20.71
N LEU A 40 -2.55 -3.42 21.55
CA LEU A 40 -2.56 -4.85 21.83
C LEU A 40 -3.89 -5.26 22.47
N GLY A 41 -4.44 -4.47 23.39
CA GLY A 41 -5.76 -4.70 23.98
C GLY A 41 -6.88 -4.76 22.95
N VAL A 42 -6.89 -3.85 21.97
CA VAL A 42 -7.87 -3.86 20.86
C VAL A 42 -7.65 -5.06 19.94
N LEU A 43 -6.41 -5.37 19.56
CA LEU A 43 -6.11 -6.57 18.76
C LEU A 43 -6.49 -7.86 19.48
N GLN A 44 -6.42 -7.91 20.82
CA GLN A 44 -6.92 -9.04 21.60
C GLN A 44 -8.45 -9.15 21.58
N GLN A 45 -9.18 -8.04 21.47
CA GLN A 45 -10.63 -8.09 21.26
C GLN A 45 -10.95 -8.65 19.87
N ILE A 46 -10.28 -8.15 18.82
CA ILE A 46 -10.43 -8.64 17.45
C ILE A 46 -10.09 -10.14 17.38
N PHE A 47 -9.00 -10.57 18.03
CA PHE A 47 -8.62 -11.97 18.14
C PHE A 47 -9.75 -12.85 18.67
N ARG A 48 -10.41 -12.44 19.76
CA ARG A 48 -11.52 -13.20 20.34
C ARG A 48 -12.69 -13.33 19.36
N ASP A 49 -12.96 -12.30 18.57
CA ASP A 49 -14.02 -12.33 17.57
C ASP A 49 -13.67 -13.23 16.38
N VAL A 50 -12.41 -13.19 15.90
CA VAL A 50 -11.89 -14.11 14.86
C VAL A 50 -12.00 -15.57 15.30
N VAL A 51 -11.68 -15.87 16.56
CA VAL A 51 -11.76 -17.24 17.11
C VAL A 51 -13.22 -17.70 17.28
N LYS A 52 -14.13 -16.76 17.62
CA LYS A 52 -15.56 -17.05 17.80
C LYS A 52 -16.34 -17.22 16.49
N ALA A 53 -15.88 -16.62 15.39
CA ALA A 53 -16.54 -16.71 14.10
C ALA A 53 -16.77 -18.19 13.70
N THR A 54 -17.91 -18.52 13.11
CA THR A 54 -18.21 -19.91 12.72
C THR A 54 -17.45 -20.24 11.44
N SER A 55 -17.51 -19.32 10.47
CA SER A 55 -16.83 -19.37 9.18
C SER A 55 -15.74 -18.30 9.06
N PRO A 56 -14.74 -18.46 8.16
CA PRO A 56 -13.79 -17.40 7.84
C PRO A 56 -14.43 -16.14 7.27
N GLU A 57 -15.58 -16.25 6.60
CA GLU A 57 -16.31 -15.14 5.98
C GLU A 57 -17.02 -14.24 7.01
N GLU A 58 -17.44 -14.82 8.15
CA GLU A 58 -18.03 -14.08 9.28
C GLU A 58 -17.00 -13.39 10.18
N SER A 59 -15.71 -13.64 9.94
CA SER A 59 -14.61 -13.07 10.71
C SER A 59 -14.54 -11.55 10.52
N PRO A 60 -14.21 -10.76 11.56
CA PRO A 60 -13.93 -9.33 11.39
C PRO A 60 -12.72 -9.06 10.48
N LEU A 61 -11.92 -10.08 10.17
CA LEU A 61 -10.81 -10.03 9.24
C LEU A 61 -11.08 -10.83 7.95
N ALA A 62 -12.33 -10.98 7.53
CA ALA A 62 -12.70 -11.63 6.26
C ALA A 62 -11.95 -11.06 5.05
N TYR A 63 -11.71 -9.74 5.04
CA TYR A 63 -10.99 -9.00 4.00
C TYR A 63 -9.66 -8.39 4.49
N TYR A 64 -9.15 -8.84 5.64
CA TYR A 64 -7.89 -8.38 6.22
C TYR A 64 -7.78 -6.86 6.44
N GLU A 65 -8.90 -6.15 6.64
CA GLU A 65 -8.94 -4.70 6.95
C GLU A 65 -8.66 -4.44 8.45
N ILE A 66 -7.44 -4.71 8.89
CA ILE A 66 -7.00 -4.64 10.29
C ILE A 66 -7.16 -3.24 10.90
N VAL A 67 -6.75 -2.19 10.19
CA VAL A 67 -6.84 -0.79 10.63
C VAL A 67 -8.30 -0.37 10.77
N SER A 68 -9.14 -0.73 9.80
CA SER A 68 -10.60 -0.52 9.87
C SER A 68 -11.19 -1.21 11.10
N ALA A 69 -10.85 -2.48 11.33
CA ALA A 69 -11.31 -3.26 12.48
C ALA A 69 -10.87 -2.65 13.82
N ILE A 70 -9.64 -2.12 13.91
CA ILE A 70 -9.16 -1.40 15.11
C ILE A 70 -10.04 -0.16 15.36
N TYR A 71 -10.28 0.67 14.35
CA TYR A 71 -11.10 1.87 14.51
C TYR A 71 -12.58 1.55 14.80
N GLN A 72 -13.12 0.47 14.25
CA GLN A 72 -14.48 0.01 14.58
C GLN A 72 -14.62 -0.42 16.04
N LYS A 73 -13.57 -0.96 16.68
CA LYS A 73 -13.59 -1.27 18.11
C LYS A 73 -13.45 -0.04 19.01
N LEU A 74 -12.90 1.05 18.47
CA LEU A 74 -12.70 2.32 19.18
C LEU A 74 -13.89 3.29 19.04
N THR A 75 -15.05 2.85 18.52
CA THR A 75 -16.23 3.67 18.13
C THR A 75 -16.75 4.69 19.16
N GLN A 76 -16.33 4.65 20.41
CA GLN A 76 -16.68 5.64 21.44
C GLN A 76 -15.71 6.84 21.53
N ASP A 77 -14.50 6.76 20.97
CA ASP A 77 -13.50 7.83 20.98
C ASP A 77 -12.88 8.00 19.57
N ARG A 78 -13.50 8.84 18.73
CA ARG A 78 -12.98 9.21 17.39
C ARG A 78 -11.66 10.00 17.44
N GLU A 79 -11.17 10.26 18.64
CA GLU A 79 -9.98 11.07 18.93
C GLU A 79 -8.69 10.24 18.99
N PHE A 80 -8.79 8.90 19.05
CA PHE A 80 -7.64 8.01 19.09
C PHE A 80 -6.98 7.83 17.72
N HIS A 81 -5.64 7.92 17.69
CA HIS A 81 -4.83 7.76 16.50
C HIS A 81 -3.76 6.67 16.69
N ILE A 82 -3.59 5.82 15.67
CA ILE A 82 -2.54 4.80 15.63
C ILE A 82 -1.20 5.51 15.31
N PRO A 83 -0.10 5.21 16.04
CA PRO A 83 1.22 5.75 15.72
C PRO A 83 1.63 5.48 14.27
N GLY A 84 2.17 6.49 13.57
CA GLY A 84 2.38 6.41 12.12
C GLY A 84 3.29 5.27 11.63
N GLU A 85 4.29 4.86 12.40
CA GLU A 85 5.16 3.70 12.07
C GLU A 85 4.41 2.38 12.14
N ILE A 86 3.66 2.19 13.24
CA ILE A 86 2.81 1.02 13.43
C ILE A 86 1.73 1.00 12.34
N LYS A 87 1.05 2.13 12.09
CA LYS A 87 0.03 2.26 11.04
C LYS A 87 0.57 1.87 9.66
N SER A 88 1.79 2.29 9.33
CA SER A 88 2.45 1.94 8.06
C SER A 88 2.72 0.43 7.95
N SER A 89 3.23 -0.18 9.01
CA SER A 89 3.50 -1.62 9.07
C SER A 89 2.23 -2.47 9.05
N LEU A 90 1.17 -2.00 9.73
CA LEU A 90 -0.18 -2.59 9.65
C LEU A 90 -0.71 -2.51 8.22
N HIS A 91 -0.62 -1.36 7.56
CA HIS A 91 -1.11 -1.20 6.20
C HIS A 91 -0.41 -2.14 5.20
N LEU A 92 0.92 -2.28 5.30
CA LEU A 92 1.66 -3.25 4.48
C LEU A 92 1.23 -4.70 4.80
N THR A 93 0.89 -5.00 6.05
CA THR A 93 0.33 -6.29 6.44
C THR A 93 -1.04 -6.51 5.76
N GLU A 94 -1.95 -5.54 5.82
CA GLU A 94 -3.26 -5.62 5.15
C GLU A 94 -3.10 -5.89 3.65
N LEU A 95 -2.30 -5.07 2.96
CA LEU A 95 -2.08 -5.20 1.52
C LEU A 95 -1.49 -6.56 1.15
N THR A 96 -0.62 -7.11 2.00
CA THR A 96 -0.04 -8.44 1.80
C THR A 96 -1.10 -9.53 1.83
N PHE A 97 -1.90 -9.58 2.89
CA PHE A 97 -2.90 -10.64 3.02
C PHE A 97 -4.10 -10.46 2.07
N GLN A 98 -4.45 -9.21 1.72
CA GLN A 98 -5.46 -8.92 0.71
C GLN A 98 -5.03 -9.41 -0.68
N TYR A 99 -3.77 -9.19 -1.06
CA TYR A 99 -3.23 -9.69 -2.31
C TYR A 99 -3.24 -11.21 -2.35
N LEU A 100 -2.70 -11.85 -1.31
CA LEU A 100 -2.64 -13.31 -1.23
C LEU A 100 -4.04 -13.92 -1.32
N ASN A 101 -5.00 -13.42 -0.55
CA ASN A 101 -6.40 -13.87 -0.62
C ASN A 101 -7.06 -13.66 -1.99
N GLY A 102 -6.55 -12.75 -2.83
CA GLY A 102 -7.04 -12.52 -4.18
C GLY A 102 -6.49 -13.49 -5.22
N ILE A 103 -5.31 -14.07 -4.99
CA ILE A 103 -4.64 -14.98 -5.93
C ILE A 103 -4.73 -16.46 -5.49
N THR A 104 -4.97 -16.73 -4.21
CA THR A 104 -5.01 -18.11 -3.69
C THR A 104 -6.43 -18.68 -3.70
N GLU A 105 -6.58 -19.90 -4.22
CA GLU A 105 -7.79 -20.72 -4.06
C GLU A 105 -7.74 -21.48 -2.72
N GLU A 106 -7.90 -20.76 -1.62
CA GLU A 106 -7.78 -21.32 -0.26
C GLU A 106 -9.05 -22.01 0.24
N HIS A 107 -8.87 -23.22 0.79
CA HIS A 107 -9.88 -23.85 1.62
C HIS A 107 -10.09 -23.10 2.93
N SER A 108 -11.28 -23.23 3.52
CA SER A 108 -11.69 -22.55 4.76
C SER A 108 -10.70 -22.69 5.91
N GLU A 109 -10.07 -23.85 6.03
CA GLU A 109 -9.09 -24.19 7.06
C GLU A 109 -7.82 -23.34 6.91
N ILE A 110 -7.31 -23.20 5.69
CA ILE A 110 -6.13 -22.39 5.38
C ILE A 110 -6.44 -20.91 5.57
N LYS A 111 -7.59 -20.45 5.07
CA LYS A 111 -8.05 -19.06 5.23
C LYS A 111 -8.13 -18.64 6.70
N ARG A 112 -8.59 -19.55 7.58
CA ARG A 112 -8.61 -19.31 9.03
C ARG A 112 -7.19 -19.20 9.63
N LEU A 113 -6.23 -20.00 9.15
CA LEU A 113 -4.82 -19.86 9.55
C LEU A 113 -4.24 -18.53 9.07
N MET A 114 -4.57 -18.10 7.86
CA MET A 114 -4.13 -16.83 7.28
C MET A 114 -4.67 -15.63 8.07
N GLN A 115 -5.94 -15.66 8.51
CA GLN A 115 -6.52 -14.64 9.39
C GLN A 115 -5.81 -14.56 10.75
N LEU A 116 -5.51 -15.71 11.37
CA LEU A 116 -4.73 -15.76 12.61
C LEU A 116 -3.30 -15.25 12.40
N LEU A 117 -2.69 -15.56 11.25
CA LEU A 117 -1.36 -15.10 10.91
C LEU A 117 -1.33 -13.58 10.70
N ALA A 118 -2.29 -13.02 9.95
CA ALA A 118 -2.43 -11.58 9.74
C ALA A 118 -2.55 -10.82 11.07
N LEU A 119 -3.31 -11.37 12.01
CA LEU A 119 -3.42 -10.80 13.35
C LEU A 119 -2.11 -10.88 14.14
N SER A 120 -1.39 -12.00 14.03
CA SER A 120 -0.09 -12.12 14.70
C SER A 120 0.96 -11.19 14.09
N TRP A 121 0.89 -10.91 12.79
CA TRP A 121 1.69 -9.88 12.13
C TRP A 121 1.33 -8.49 12.64
N ALA A 122 0.04 -8.18 12.84
CA ALA A 122 -0.39 -6.91 13.41
C ALA A 122 0.11 -6.69 14.84
N GLN A 123 0.05 -7.73 15.68
CA GLN A 123 0.61 -7.68 17.04
C GLN A 123 2.13 -7.53 17.02
N LEU A 124 2.82 -8.25 16.13
CA LEU A 124 4.26 -8.13 15.95
C LEU A 124 4.66 -6.74 15.45
N ALA A 125 3.90 -6.13 14.55
CA ALA A 125 4.12 -4.78 14.04
C ALA A 125 4.10 -3.70 15.13
N ILE A 126 3.37 -3.92 16.23
CA ILE A 126 3.38 -3.02 17.40
C ILE A 126 4.71 -3.11 18.16
N HIS A 127 5.32 -4.29 18.21
CA HIS A 127 6.58 -4.53 18.92
C HIS A 127 7.82 -4.25 18.07
N SER A 128 7.75 -4.54 16.77
CA SER A 128 8.86 -4.37 15.83
C SER A 128 8.29 -3.97 14.46
N PRO A 129 7.98 -2.68 14.23
CA PRO A 129 7.40 -2.19 12.97
C PRO A 129 8.24 -2.55 11.73
N GLU A 130 9.54 -2.72 11.89
CA GLU A 130 10.51 -2.98 10.82
C GLU A 130 10.65 -4.47 10.46
N PHE A 131 9.92 -5.40 11.10
CA PHE A 131 10.10 -6.84 10.88
C PHE A 131 9.98 -7.26 9.40
N LEU A 132 9.15 -6.55 8.62
CA LEU A 132 8.97 -6.78 7.19
C LEU A 132 10.23 -6.45 6.36
N GLN A 133 11.18 -5.68 6.90
CA GLN A 133 12.46 -5.37 6.26
C GLN A 133 13.44 -6.54 6.35
N VAL A 134 13.29 -7.38 7.37
CA VAL A 134 14.19 -8.52 7.61
C VAL A 134 13.86 -9.65 6.64
N THR A 135 14.77 -9.98 5.73
CA THR A 135 14.54 -11.00 4.68
C THR A 135 14.16 -12.36 5.26
N GLN A 136 14.92 -12.86 6.23
CA GLN A 136 14.77 -14.19 6.83
C GLN A 136 13.95 -14.15 8.14
N HIS A 137 12.91 -13.31 8.21
CA HIS A 137 12.10 -13.17 9.42
C HIS A 137 11.21 -14.41 9.69
N PRO A 138 11.10 -14.92 10.94
CA PRO A 138 10.25 -16.07 11.28
C PRO A 138 8.80 -15.94 10.79
N ALA A 139 8.21 -14.74 10.90
CA ALA A 139 6.86 -14.45 10.40
C ALA A 139 6.67 -14.71 8.90
N LYS A 140 7.68 -14.40 8.09
CA LYS A 140 7.67 -14.67 6.64
C LYS A 140 7.85 -16.14 6.34
N LYS A 141 8.69 -16.85 7.11
CA LYS A 141 8.86 -18.30 6.98
C LYS A 141 7.54 -19.04 7.25
N VAL A 142 6.82 -18.63 8.31
CA VAL A 142 5.49 -19.19 8.62
C VAL A 142 4.51 -18.92 7.47
N LEU A 143 4.49 -17.70 6.91
CA LEU A 143 3.67 -17.37 5.75
C LEU A 143 3.98 -18.28 4.55
N SER A 144 5.25 -18.41 4.16
CA SER A 144 5.65 -19.28 3.04
C SER A 144 5.17 -20.72 3.23
N LYS A 145 5.23 -21.24 4.47
CA LYS A 145 4.75 -22.58 4.79
C LYS A 145 3.23 -22.71 4.68
N LEU A 146 2.48 -21.70 5.12
CA LEU A 146 1.02 -21.70 4.95
C LEU A 146 0.62 -21.63 3.48
N LEU A 147 1.33 -20.84 2.67
CA LEU A 147 1.09 -20.74 1.23
C LEU A 147 1.33 -22.08 0.53
N MET A 148 2.47 -22.73 0.81
CA MET A 148 2.78 -24.08 0.29
C MET A 148 1.71 -25.10 0.71
N LEU A 149 1.29 -25.08 1.99
CA LEU A 149 0.20 -25.94 2.45
C LEU A 149 -1.12 -25.60 1.75
N GLY A 150 -1.40 -24.33 1.48
CA GLY A 150 -2.59 -23.87 0.76
C GLY A 150 -2.68 -24.40 -0.66
N GLU A 151 -1.56 -24.46 -1.39
CA GLU A 151 -1.46 -25.00 -2.75
C GLU A 151 -1.70 -26.51 -2.80
N CYS A 152 -1.35 -27.22 -1.73
CA CYS A 152 -1.34 -28.69 -1.69
C CYS A 152 -2.55 -29.28 -0.93
N TRP A 153 -3.17 -28.49 -0.04
CA TRP A 153 -4.24 -28.95 0.84
C TRP A 153 -5.57 -29.09 0.10
N ASP A 154 -6.30 -30.16 0.38
CA ASP A 154 -7.69 -30.33 -0.02
C ASP A 154 -8.49 -31.17 1.00
N GLN A 155 -9.78 -31.37 0.75
CA GLN A 155 -10.64 -32.17 1.62
C GLN A 155 -10.23 -33.65 1.71
N ARG A 156 -9.50 -34.17 0.71
CA ARG A 156 -9.01 -35.56 0.65
C ARG A 156 -7.61 -35.73 1.22
N SER A 157 -7.01 -34.66 1.76
CA SER A 157 -5.64 -34.67 2.29
C SER A 157 -5.46 -35.60 3.49
N GLY A 158 -6.55 -36.03 4.15
CA GLY A 158 -6.54 -37.09 5.16
C GLY A 158 -6.29 -36.61 6.58
N ALA A 159 -6.41 -37.53 7.54
CA ALA A 159 -6.37 -37.22 8.97
C ALA A 159 -5.02 -36.68 9.47
N LEU A 160 -3.91 -37.16 8.89
CA LEU A 160 -2.56 -36.71 9.29
C LEU A 160 -2.36 -35.23 8.95
N ALA A 161 -2.69 -34.83 7.72
CA ALA A 161 -2.61 -33.44 7.31
C ALA A 161 -3.59 -32.57 8.14
N LYS A 162 -4.79 -33.06 8.47
CA LYS A 162 -5.72 -32.33 9.34
C LYS A 162 -5.12 -32.07 10.73
N LYS A 163 -4.45 -33.06 11.31
CA LYS A 163 -3.71 -32.91 12.59
C LYS A 163 -2.59 -31.87 12.47
N LEU A 164 -1.90 -31.78 11.33
CA LEU A 164 -0.91 -30.73 11.08
C LEU A 164 -1.57 -29.34 11.12
N LEU A 165 -2.66 -29.13 10.37
CA LEU A 165 -3.37 -27.85 10.37
C LEU A 165 -3.92 -27.49 11.75
N ASP A 166 -4.49 -28.46 12.49
CA ASP A 166 -4.97 -28.26 13.86
C ASP A 166 -3.82 -27.89 14.81
N GLY A 167 -2.66 -28.52 14.65
CA GLY A 167 -1.44 -28.20 15.40
C GLY A 167 -0.94 -26.78 15.10
N ILE A 168 -0.89 -26.38 13.83
CA ILE A 168 -0.52 -25.02 13.42
C ILE A 168 -1.54 -24.00 13.95
N ARG A 169 -2.84 -24.30 13.85
CA ARG A 169 -3.92 -23.47 14.39
C ARG A 169 -3.74 -23.25 15.87
N LEU A 170 -3.45 -24.30 16.64
CA LEU A 170 -3.21 -24.21 18.07
C LEU A 170 -2.01 -23.29 18.38
N VAL A 171 -0.90 -23.45 17.66
CA VAL A 171 0.29 -22.62 17.83
C VAL A 171 0.01 -21.16 17.50
N LEU A 172 -0.65 -20.85 16.39
CA LEU A 172 -1.03 -19.48 16.02
C LEU A 172 -2.04 -18.88 16.98
N THR A 173 -2.97 -19.68 17.50
CA THR A 173 -3.94 -19.25 18.52
C THR A 173 -3.21 -18.87 19.81
N GLN A 174 -2.27 -19.70 20.27
CA GLN A 174 -1.44 -19.41 21.46
C GLN A 174 -0.51 -18.20 21.25
N LEU A 175 0.04 -18.05 20.05
CA LEU A 175 0.87 -16.90 19.67
C LEU A 175 0.08 -15.59 19.81
N ASN A 176 -1.13 -15.56 19.24
CA ASN A 176 -2.00 -14.40 19.33
C ASN A 176 -2.49 -14.13 20.76
N GLN A 177 -2.82 -15.18 21.54
CA GLN A 177 -3.20 -15.03 22.96
C GLN A 177 -2.10 -14.37 23.79
N LYS A 178 -0.82 -14.67 23.52
CA LYS A 178 0.32 -14.14 24.25
C LYS A 178 0.82 -12.78 23.75
N GLY A 179 0.22 -12.22 22.70
CA GLY A 179 0.58 -10.90 22.16
C GLY A 179 1.82 -10.89 21.27
N ALA A 180 2.08 -11.96 20.53
CA ALA A 180 3.05 -12.10 19.42
C ALA A 180 4.29 -11.17 19.37
N ASN A 181 5.01 -11.01 20.48
CA ASN A 181 6.30 -10.31 20.49
C ASN A 181 7.39 -11.14 19.77
N PRO A 182 8.55 -10.54 19.39
CA PRO A 182 9.56 -11.22 18.58
C PRO A 182 10.02 -12.58 19.14
N ARG A 183 10.25 -12.67 20.45
CA ARG A 183 10.71 -13.90 21.12
C ARG A 183 9.67 -15.01 21.07
N ILE A 184 8.41 -14.69 21.37
CA ILE A 184 7.32 -15.68 21.35
C ILE A 184 7.03 -16.11 19.91
N TYR A 185 7.14 -15.18 18.96
CA TYR A 185 6.96 -15.46 17.54
C TYR A 185 8.00 -16.47 17.04
N GLU A 186 9.27 -16.27 17.39
CA GLU A 186 10.34 -17.21 17.02
C GLU A 186 10.09 -18.62 17.56
N GLN A 187 9.65 -18.74 18.81
CA GLN A 187 9.25 -20.02 19.40
C GLN A 187 8.09 -20.68 18.65
N ALA A 188 7.07 -19.90 18.30
CA ALA A 188 5.91 -20.39 17.54
C ALA A 188 6.32 -20.84 16.13
N ALA A 189 7.18 -20.08 15.44
CA ALA A 189 7.70 -20.43 14.13
C ALA A 189 8.50 -21.74 14.20
N ASN A 190 9.43 -21.88 15.16
CA ASN A 190 10.20 -23.11 15.35
C ASN A 190 9.30 -24.31 15.65
N ARG A 191 8.22 -24.11 16.42
CA ARG A 191 7.24 -25.16 16.68
C ARG A 191 6.49 -25.58 15.42
N ILE A 192 6.06 -24.63 14.58
CA ILE A 192 5.41 -24.91 13.29
C ILE A 192 6.36 -25.68 12.37
N MET A 193 7.63 -25.26 12.25
CA MET A 193 8.63 -25.97 11.44
C MET A 193 8.88 -27.39 11.97
N SER A 194 8.88 -27.60 13.29
CA SER A 194 8.97 -28.93 13.89
C SER A 194 7.76 -29.82 13.57
N LEU A 195 6.55 -29.27 13.58
CA LEU A 195 5.34 -30.01 13.21
C LEU A 195 5.37 -30.41 11.72
N GLU A 196 5.79 -29.50 10.85
CA GLU A 196 5.94 -29.76 9.42
C GLU A 196 7.03 -30.79 9.12
N SER A 197 8.19 -30.69 9.78
CA SER A 197 9.28 -31.67 9.63
C SER A 197 8.81 -33.08 10.01
N ALA A 198 8.16 -33.24 11.16
CA ALA A 198 7.60 -34.53 11.57
C ALA A 198 6.54 -35.04 10.58
N PHE A 199 5.67 -34.15 10.08
CA PHE A 199 4.70 -34.50 9.06
C PHE A 199 5.36 -35.01 7.76
N ASN A 200 6.40 -34.33 7.28
CA ASN A 200 7.13 -34.69 6.07
C ASN A 200 7.89 -36.02 6.23
N GLU A 201 8.42 -36.31 7.42
CA GLU A 201 9.04 -37.60 7.75
C GLU A 201 8.02 -38.74 7.60
N TYR A 202 6.85 -38.63 8.25
CA TYR A 202 5.77 -39.60 8.11
C TYR A 202 5.28 -39.76 6.67
N ARG A 203 5.15 -38.64 5.94
CA ARG A 203 4.77 -38.64 4.52
C ARG A 203 5.81 -39.42 3.71
N THR A 204 7.09 -39.11 3.88
CA THR A 204 8.19 -39.73 3.13
C THR A 204 8.23 -41.24 3.34
N ASP A 205 8.07 -41.70 4.58
CA ASP A 205 8.04 -43.14 4.88
C ASP A 205 6.83 -43.85 4.25
N ARG A 206 5.69 -43.14 4.13
CA ARG A 206 4.53 -43.66 3.43
C ARG A 206 4.77 -43.78 1.92
N LEU A 207 5.41 -42.78 1.33
CA LEU A 207 5.77 -42.81 -0.10
C LEU A 207 6.74 -43.96 -0.40
N LYS A 208 7.76 -44.17 0.44
CA LYS A 208 8.68 -45.31 0.33
C LYS A 208 7.93 -46.65 0.31
N LYS A 209 6.97 -46.84 1.23
CA LYS A 209 6.16 -48.08 1.27
C LYS A 209 5.32 -48.29 0.01
N ILE A 210 4.75 -47.21 -0.54
CA ILE A 210 3.99 -47.29 -1.81
C ILE A 210 4.92 -47.71 -2.95
N VAL A 211 6.08 -47.05 -3.07
CA VAL A 211 7.11 -47.38 -4.06
C VAL A 211 7.60 -48.82 -3.92
N GLU A 212 7.89 -49.28 -2.71
CA GLU A 212 8.31 -50.67 -2.43
C GLU A 212 7.23 -51.67 -2.81
N THR A 213 5.96 -51.38 -2.48
CA THR A 213 4.82 -52.23 -2.84
C THR A 213 4.69 -52.35 -4.35
N LYS A 214 4.82 -51.22 -5.06
CA LYS A 214 4.82 -51.21 -6.51
C LYS A 214 6.01 -52.02 -7.07
N ARG A 215 7.25 -51.70 -6.70
CA ARG A 215 8.43 -52.46 -7.18
C ARG A 215 8.35 -53.96 -6.90
N LYS A 216 7.75 -54.36 -5.77
CA LYS A 216 7.49 -55.76 -5.45
C LYS A 216 6.51 -56.39 -6.45
N ALA A 217 5.39 -55.75 -6.73
CA ALA A 217 4.40 -56.25 -7.69
C ALA A 217 4.98 -56.33 -9.12
N GLU A 218 5.80 -55.35 -9.56
CA GLU A 218 6.49 -55.45 -10.85
C GLU A 218 7.48 -56.63 -10.89
N ARG A 219 8.23 -56.84 -9.81
CA ARG A 219 9.14 -57.98 -9.69
C ARG A 219 8.40 -59.30 -9.73
N GLU A 220 7.21 -59.37 -9.13
CA GLU A 220 6.38 -60.55 -9.12
C GLU A 220 5.91 -60.93 -10.53
N VAL A 221 5.43 -59.96 -11.30
CA VAL A 221 5.07 -60.17 -12.72
C VAL A 221 6.26 -60.65 -13.56
N LYS A 222 7.46 -60.07 -13.33
CA LYS A 222 8.70 -60.54 -13.99
C LYS A 222 9.08 -61.95 -13.59
N ALA A 223 8.93 -62.30 -12.32
CA ALA A 223 9.20 -63.65 -11.82
C ALA A 223 8.26 -64.66 -12.49
N ASP A 224 6.97 -64.34 -12.56
CA ASP A 224 5.96 -65.18 -13.21
C ASP A 224 6.27 -65.41 -14.69
N ALA A 225 6.56 -64.33 -15.43
CA ALA A 225 6.92 -64.43 -16.84
C ALA A 225 8.18 -65.28 -17.08
N PHE A 226 9.23 -65.08 -16.27
CA PHE A 226 10.49 -65.79 -16.42
C PHE A 226 10.37 -67.29 -16.08
N VAL A 227 9.62 -67.61 -15.01
CA VAL A 227 9.35 -69.00 -14.63
C VAL A 227 8.49 -69.68 -15.68
N ALA A 228 7.45 -69.01 -16.19
CA ALA A 228 6.62 -69.55 -17.26
C ALA A 228 7.42 -69.81 -18.54
N GLU A 229 8.29 -68.88 -18.96
CA GLU A 229 9.19 -69.05 -20.11
C GLU A 229 10.13 -70.23 -19.91
N PHE A 230 10.74 -70.37 -18.73
CA PHE A 230 11.60 -71.51 -18.41
C PHE A 230 10.85 -72.84 -18.48
N ILE A 231 9.66 -72.93 -17.86
CA ILE A 231 8.85 -74.16 -17.91
C ILE A 231 8.44 -74.48 -19.35
N GLN A 232 8.02 -73.48 -20.12
CA GLN A 232 7.64 -73.65 -21.53
C GLN A 232 8.82 -74.13 -22.38
N GLU A 233 10.00 -73.53 -22.24
CA GLU A 233 11.21 -73.95 -22.94
C GLU A 233 11.53 -75.44 -22.68
N LYS A 234 11.44 -75.88 -21.41
CA LYS A 234 11.79 -77.25 -21.03
C LYS A 234 10.70 -78.29 -21.30
N THR A 235 9.46 -77.85 -21.51
CA THR A 235 8.31 -78.73 -21.84
C THR A 235 7.95 -78.71 -23.32
N SER A 236 8.65 -77.92 -24.14
CA SER A 236 8.45 -77.86 -25.59
C SER A 236 8.91 -79.16 -26.29
N GLY A 237 7.97 -79.98 -26.76
CA GLY A 237 8.22 -81.24 -27.48
C GLY A 237 6.97 -82.12 -27.59
N ASP A 238 7.04 -83.20 -28.39
CA ASP A 238 5.88 -84.05 -28.70
C ASP A 238 5.45 -84.99 -27.56
N GLU A 239 6.34 -85.28 -26.59
CA GLU A 239 6.08 -86.20 -25.47
C GLU A 239 6.76 -85.73 -24.17
N PHE A 240 5.98 -85.44 -23.11
CA PHE A 240 6.49 -85.09 -21.78
C PHE A 240 5.69 -85.79 -20.66
N PRO A 241 6.32 -86.35 -19.61
CA PRO A 241 5.62 -87.09 -18.56
C PRO A 241 4.68 -86.21 -17.70
N VAL A 242 3.41 -86.62 -17.54
CA VAL A 242 2.39 -85.87 -16.76
C VAL A 242 2.81 -85.67 -15.30
N PHE A 243 3.37 -86.69 -14.65
CA PHE A 243 3.83 -86.58 -13.24
C PHE A 243 4.91 -85.50 -13.07
N LEU A 244 5.73 -85.27 -14.10
CA LEU A 244 6.74 -84.22 -14.10
C LEU A 244 6.10 -82.84 -14.32
N LEU A 245 5.07 -82.72 -15.17
CA LEU A 245 4.30 -81.47 -15.32
C LEU A 245 3.66 -81.05 -14.00
N GLU A 246 2.99 -81.98 -13.31
CA GLU A 246 2.39 -81.69 -12.01
C GLU A 246 3.43 -81.21 -10.99
N PHE A 247 4.63 -81.78 -11.01
CA PHE A 247 5.74 -81.31 -10.18
C PHE A 247 6.24 -79.92 -10.57
N LEU A 248 6.44 -79.69 -11.88
CA LEU A 248 6.92 -78.42 -12.41
C LEU A 248 5.96 -77.27 -12.07
N GLU A 249 4.65 -77.51 -12.20
CA GLU A 249 3.61 -76.51 -11.93
C GLU A 249 3.41 -76.29 -10.43
N ASN A 250 3.23 -77.35 -9.63
CA ASN A 250 2.80 -77.21 -8.24
C ASN A 250 3.96 -76.98 -7.25
N TYR A 251 5.19 -77.38 -7.59
CA TYR A 251 6.32 -77.33 -6.67
C TYR A 251 7.49 -76.51 -7.21
N LEU A 252 7.97 -76.81 -8.42
CA LEU A 252 9.14 -76.13 -8.96
C LEU A 252 8.85 -74.67 -9.29
N SER A 253 7.71 -74.37 -9.92
CA SER A 253 7.35 -72.99 -10.30
C SER A 253 7.24 -72.06 -9.08
N PRO A 254 6.50 -72.39 -8.00
CA PRO A 254 6.50 -71.58 -6.79
C PRO A 254 7.87 -71.45 -6.12
N TYR A 255 8.67 -72.52 -6.14
CA TYR A 255 10.04 -72.51 -5.61
C TYR A 255 10.95 -71.55 -6.37
N LEU A 256 11.00 -71.64 -7.70
CA LEU A 256 11.77 -70.72 -8.54
C LEU A 256 11.28 -69.28 -8.36
N LYS A 257 9.96 -69.04 -8.38
CA LYS A 257 9.39 -67.71 -8.10
C LYS A 257 9.89 -67.15 -6.76
N SER A 258 9.94 -67.97 -5.72
CA SER A 258 10.42 -67.53 -4.39
C SER A 258 11.89 -67.08 -4.42
N ILE A 259 12.76 -67.80 -5.13
CA ILE A 259 14.18 -67.46 -5.27
C ILE A 259 14.35 -66.19 -6.11
N PHE A 260 13.58 -66.06 -7.20
CA PHE A 260 13.60 -64.85 -8.02
C PHE A 260 13.21 -63.62 -7.20
N MET A 261 12.20 -63.73 -6.34
CA MET A 261 11.78 -62.63 -5.47
C MET A 261 12.83 -62.26 -4.41
N GLU A 262 13.63 -63.23 -3.94
CA GLU A 262 14.71 -63.04 -2.96
C GLU A 262 15.96 -62.43 -3.59
N THR A 263 16.51 -63.05 -4.64
CA THR A 263 17.84 -62.71 -5.18
C THR A 263 17.83 -62.13 -6.59
N GLY A 264 16.69 -62.18 -7.29
CA GLY A 264 16.60 -61.90 -8.72
C GLY A 264 17.34 -62.94 -9.59
N PRO A 265 17.34 -62.77 -10.92
CA PRO A 265 17.89 -63.74 -11.87
C PRO A 265 19.43 -63.74 -11.96
N VAL A 266 20.11 -62.91 -11.18
CA VAL A 266 21.58 -62.75 -11.22
C VAL A 266 22.26 -63.48 -10.06
N GLY A 267 21.50 -63.91 -9.05
CA GLY A 267 22.07 -64.55 -7.85
C GLY A 267 22.61 -65.96 -8.12
N GLN A 268 23.66 -66.37 -7.39
CA GLN A 268 24.18 -67.75 -7.44
C GLN A 268 23.09 -68.77 -7.08
N LYS A 269 22.23 -68.44 -6.11
CA LYS A 269 21.07 -69.28 -5.71
C LYS A 269 20.13 -69.56 -6.89
N TRP A 270 19.86 -68.56 -7.72
CA TRP A 270 19.01 -68.69 -8.90
C TRP A 270 19.64 -69.64 -9.92
N HIS A 271 20.90 -69.40 -10.29
CA HIS A 271 21.62 -70.26 -11.24
C HIS A 271 21.67 -71.71 -10.76
N THR A 272 22.00 -71.94 -9.48
CA THR A 272 22.00 -73.30 -8.92
C THR A 272 20.61 -73.95 -8.95
N ALA A 273 19.53 -73.20 -8.68
CA ALA A 273 18.18 -73.75 -8.74
C ALA A 273 17.75 -74.10 -10.18
N ILE A 274 18.15 -73.29 -11.16
CA ILE A 274 17.93 -73.58 -12.59
C ILE A 274 18.76 -74.80 -13.02
N ASP A 275 20.06 -74.85 -12.70
CA ASP A 275 20.93 -75.99 -13.00
C ASP A 275 20.38 -77.30 -12.39
N ASP A 276 19.88 -77.22 -11.14
CA ASP A 276 19.31 -78.38 -10.46
C ASP A 276 17.99 -78.82 -11.13
N ALA A 277 17.13 -77.87 -11.51
CA ALA A 277 15.90 -78.13 -12.26
C ALA A 277 16.19 -78.77 -13.63
N GLU A 278 17.15 -78.24 -14.37
CA GLU A 278 17.59 -78.81 -15.65
C GLU A 278 18.19 -80.20 -15.48
N THR A 279 18.97 -80.42 -14.41
CA THR A 279 19.53 -81.74 -14.08
C THR A 279 18.43 -82.76 -13.76
N LEU A 280 17.39 -82.36 -13.01
CA LEU A 280 16.21 -83.19 -12.77
C LEU A 280 15.50 -83.53 -14.08
N ILE A 281 15.18 -82.53 -14.91
CA ILE A 281 14.47 -82.75 -16.18
C ILE A 281 15.29 -83.67 -17.10
N TRP A 282 16.60 -83.40 -17.25
CA TRP A 282 17.53 -84.23 -18.02
C TRP A 282 17.56 -85.69 -17.54
N SER A 283 17.55 -85.92 -16.22
CA SER A 283 17.58 -87.27 -15.65
C SER A 283 16.37 -88.12 -16.10
N ILE A 284 15.25 -87.50 -16.46
CA ILE A 284 14.04 -88.20 -16.90
C ILE A 284 13.96 -88.23 -18.43
N THR A 285 14.21 -87.10 -19.10
CA THR A 285 13.97 -86.95 -20.55
C THR A 285 15.13 -87.41 -21.44
N ALA A 286 16.38 -87.41 -20.94
CA ALA A 286 17.53 -87.76 -21.78
C ALA A 286 17.52 -89.25 -22.19
N PRO A 287 17.84 -89.59 -23.46
CA PRO A 287 17.93 -90.98 -23.88
C PRO A 287 19.10 -91.69 -23.18
N PHE A 288 18.91 -92.96 -22.84
CA PHE A 288 19.98 -93.76 -22.24
C PHE A 288 21.10 -94.01 -23.26
N ASN A 289 22.32 -93.58 -22.93
CA ASN A 289 23.53 -93.77 -23.73
C ASN A 289 24.73 -94.15 -22.82
N ALA A 290 25.91 -94.36 -23.40
CA ALA A 290 27.09 -94.78 -22.64
C ALA A 290 27.52 -93.79 -21.55
N ASP A 291 27.26 -92.49 -21.76
CA ASP A 291 27.69 -91.41 -20.86
C ASP A 291 26.62 -91.05 -19.80
N TYR A 292 25.39 -91.57 -19.94
CA TYR A 292 24.25 -91.26 -19.07
C TYR A 292 24.52 -91.66 -17.62
N THR A 293 25.04 -92.86 -17.41
CA THR A 293 25.31 -93.41 -16.07
C THR A 293 26.37 -92.59 -15.33
N ASP A 294 27.43 -92.18 -16.02
CA ASP A 294 28.51 -91.40 -15.43
C ASP A 294 28.02 -90.00 -15.02
N PHE A 295 27.28 -89.33 -15.90
CA PHE A 295 26.71 -88.01 -15.59
C PHE A 295 25.63 -88.08 -14.49
N TYR A 296 24.83 -89.15 -14.46
CA TYR A 296 23.85 -89.38 -13.41
C TYR A 296 24.52 -89.44 -12.04
N HIS A 297 25.54 -90.29 -11.88
CA HIS A 297 26.21 -90.46 -10.59
C HIS A 297 26.98 -89.20 -10.15
N GLU A 298 27.48 -88.41 -11.10
CA GLU A 298 28.20 -87.16 -10.80
C GLU A 298 27.26 -86.05 -10.29
N LYS A 299 26.12 -85.83 -10.96
CA LYS A 299 25.34 -84.59 -10.78
C LYS A 299 23.95 -84.76 -10.21
N VAL A 300 23.23 -85.84 -10.54
CA VAL A 300 21.79 -85.95 -10.25
C VAL A 300 21.50 -86.08 -8.74
N PRO A 301 22.17 -86.95 -7.95
CA PRO A 301 21.87 -87.07 -6.53
C PRO A 301 22.05 -85.75 -5.74
N ALA A 302 23.09 -84.99 -6.06
CA ALA A 302 23.37 -83.73 -5.38
C ALA A 302 22.35 -82.64 -5.75
N ALA A 303 21.91 -82.58 -7.00
CA ALA A 303 20.87 -81.67 -7.48
C ALA A 303 19.51 -81.99 -6.85
N LEU A 304 19.09 -83.27 -6.86
CA LEU A 304 17.82 -83.70 -6.26
C LEU A 304 17.75 -83.40 -4.77
N LYS A 305 18.84 -83.64 -4.04
CA LYS A 305 18.91 -83.31 -2.61
C LYS A 305 18.68 -81.82 -2.36
N ARG A 306 19.35 -80.96 -3.15
CA ARG A 306 19.19 -79.50 -3.02
C ARG A 306 17.78 -79.04 -3.37
N LEU A 307 17.18 -79.59 -4.45
CA LEU A 307 15.80 -79.30 -4.82
C LEU A 307 14.82 -79.73 -3.74
N TYR A 308 14.93 -80.96 -3.25
CA TYR A 308 14.06 -81.46 -2.17
C TYR A 308 14.15 -80.56 -0.94
N GLU A 309 15.36 -80.30 -0.43
CA GLU A 309 15.55 -79.44 0.74
C GLU A 309 15.09 -77.99 0.51
N GLY A 310 15.19 -77.49 -0.73
CA GLY A 310 14.76 -76.15 -1.11
C GLY A 310 13.24 -76.02 -1.17
N ILE A 311 12.59 -76.96 -1.84
CA ILE A 311 11.13 -77.00 -2.03
C ILE A 311 10.46 -77.35 -0.69
N ASP A 312 10.97 -78.33 0.05
CA ASP A 312 10.40 -78.76 1.33
C ASP A 312 10.38 -77.62 2.37
N LYS A 313 11.36 -76.72 2.34
CA LYS A 313 11.35 -75.51 3.18
C LYS A 313 10.20 -74.56 2.84
N LEU A 314 9.79 -74.47 1.58
CA LEU A 314 8.69 -73.63 1.12
C LEU A 314 7.31 -74.25 1.43
N PHE A 315 7.21 -75.59 1.33
CA PHE A 315 5.95 -76.33 1.45
C PHE A 315 5.77 -77.05 2.81
N HIS A 316 6.73 -76.94 3.73
CA HIS A 316 6.66 -77.42 5.12
C HIS A 316 6.35 -78.93 5.28
N GLY A 317 7.06 -79.82 4.58
CA GLY A 317 6.88 -81.27 4.78
C GLY A 317 5.69 -81.87 4.02
N SER A 318 5.41 -81.40 2.81
CA SER A 318 4.30 -81.89 1.97
C SER A 318 4.47 -83.39 1.67
N GLU A 319 3.50 -84.22 2.06
CA GLU A 319 3.52 -85.67 1.81
C GLU A 319 3.64 -85.99 0.32
N SER A 320 2.89 -85.29 -0.54
CA SER A 320 2.91 -85.48 -1.99
C SER A 320 4.25 -85.08 -2.65
N LEU A 321 5.06 -84.25 -2.00
CA LEU A 321 6.43 -83.98 -2.47
C LEU A 321 7.33 -85.20 -2.24
N GLY A 322 7.19 -85.85 -1.08
CA GLY A 322 7.89 -87.10 -0.78
C GLY A 322 7.49 -88.23 -1.72
N GLU A 323 6.19 -88.35 -2.03
CA GLU A 323 5.68 -89.34 -3.00
C GLU A 323 6.28 -89.14 -4.39
N PHE A 324 6.37 -87.89 -4.87
CA PHE A 324 7.01 -87.58 -6.16
C PHE A 324 8.47 -88.05 -6.20
N PHE A 325 9.27 -87.71 -5.18
CA PHE A 325 10.70 -88.10 -5.15
C PHE A 325 10.89 -89.62 -5.01
N TYR A 326 9.96 -90.30 -4.34
CA TYR A 326 9.94 -91.76 -4.29
C TYR A 326 9.63 -92.40 -5.65
N GLU A 327 8.64 -91.87 -6.37
CA GLU A 327 8.32 -92.31 -7.74
C GLU A 327 9.48 -92.03 -8.71
N LEU A 328 10.11 -90.86 -8.58
CA LEU A 328 11.29 -90.46 -9.34
C LEU A 328 12.47 -91.42 -9.15
N GLU A 329 12.77 -91.82 -7.92
CA GLU A 329 13.84 -92.78 -7.62
C GLU A 329 13.55 -94.14 -8.29
N GLY A 330 12.30 -94.60 -8.27
CA GLY A 330 11.87 -95.81 -8.97
C GLY A 330 12.09 -95.73 -10.49
N ILE A 331 11.85 -94.56 -11.10
CA ILE A 331 12.11 -94.28 -12.53
C ILE A 331 13.61 -94.32 -12.82
N HIS A 332 14.43 -93.69 -11.98
CA HIS A 332 15.88 -93.65 -12.15
C HIS A 332 16.52 -95.04 -12.07
N ILE A 333 16.07 -95.90 -11.14
CA ILE A 333 16.55 -97.28 -11.01
C ILE A 333 16.28 -98.07 -12.29
N LYS A 334 15.06 -98.00 -12.83
CA LYS A 334 14.70 -98.68 -14.10
C LYS A 334 15.58 -98.19 -15.25
N LYS A 335 15.78 -96.87 -15.35
CA LYS A 335 16.56 -96.25 -16.42
C LYS A 335 18.04 -96.60 -16.36
N LEU A 336 18.63 -96.66 -15.15
CA LEU A 336 20.02 -97.10 -14.95
C LEU A 336 20.24 -98.59 -15.27
N ASN A 337 19.20 -99.42 -15.12
CA ASN A 337 19.22 -100.83 -15.53
C ASN A 337 19.04 -101.03 -17.04
N GLY A 338 18.90 -99.95 -17.82
CA GLY A 338 18.65 -99.99 -19.25
C GLY A 338 17.23 -100.44 -19.62
N GLU A 339 16.30 -100.45 -18.66
CA GLU A 339 14.90 -100.80 -18.89
C GLU A 339 14.15 -99.63 -19.51
N ARG A 340 13.21 -99.93 -20.43
CA ARG A 340 12.30 -98.90 -20.95
C ARG A 340 11.37 -98.44 -19.84
N THR A 341 11.30 -97.14 -19.63
CA THR A 341 10.34 -96.51 -18.74
C THR A 341 9.14 -96.11 -19.57
N ASP A 342 8.07 -96.90 -19.48
CA ASP A 342 6.79 -96.57 -20.09
C ASP A 342 6.13 -95.50 -19.20
N PHE A 343 6.24 -94.25 -19.63
CA PHE A 343 5.43 -93.18 -19.04
C PHE A 343 3.97 -93.37 -19.48
N TYR A 344 3.00 -92.96 -18.67
CA TYR A 344 1.67 -92.69 -19.20
C TYR A 344 1.77 -91.46 -20.12
N THR A 345 2.29 -91.67 -21.33
CA THR A 345 2.39 -90.67 -22.37
C THR A 345 1.03 -90.57 -23.03
N ILE A 346 0.36 -89.44 -22.85
CA ILE A 346 -0.41 -88.70 -23.87
C ILE A 346 -0.66 -87.35 -23.24
N ILE A 347 0.10 -86.35 -23.70
CA ILE A 347 -0.42 -85.07 -24.16
C ILE A 347 0.52 -84.71 -25.32
N THR A 348 0.12 -84.94 -26.58
CA THR A 348 0.53 -84.00 -27.64
C THR A 348 0.18 -82.66 -27.04
N SER A 349 1.10 -81.72 -26.90
CA SER A 349 0.79 -80.43 -26.28
C SER A 349 -0.27 -79.72 -27.14
N PRO A 350 -1.54 -79.66 -26.68
CA PRO A 350 -2.21 -78.38 -26.67
C PRO A 350 -2.93 -78.12 -25.33
N ILE A 351 -2.34 -78.48 -24.18
CA ILE A 351 -2.84 -77.88 -22.92
C ILE A 351 -2.57 -76.37 -22.87
N PHE A 352 -1.68 -75.88 -23.72
CA PHE A 352 -1.47 -74.44 -23.97
C PHE A 352 -1.76 -74.01 -25.42
N GLU A 353 -2.52 -74.79 -26.21
CA GLU A 353 -3.04 -74.29 -27.49
C GLU A 353 -4.50 -73.84 -27.25
N ASP A 354 -4.72 -72.55 -27.45
CA ASP A 354 -5.91 -71.73 -27.17
C ASP A 354 -6.01 -71.11 -25.75
N PHE A 355 -4.89 -70.61 -25.23
CA PHE A 355 -4.90 -69.17 -24.91
C PHE A 355 -4.17 -68.44 -26.04
N ASP A 356 -4.80 -68.40 -27.22
CA ASP A 356 -4.63 -67.28 -28.15
C ASP A 356 -5.35 -66.02 -27.59
N ASP A 357 -5.30 -65.84 -26.27
CA ASP A 357 -5.13 -64.54 -25.65
C ASP A 357 -3.61 -64.28 -25.59
N GLN A 358 -2.89 -64.44 -26.70
CA GLN A 358 -2.20 -63.23 -27.13
C GLN A 358 -3.33 -62.22 -27.34
N GLU A 359 -3.73 -61.52 -26.26
CA GLU A 359 -4.02 -60.11 -26.44
C GLU A 359 -2.90 -59.66 -27.35
N PRO A 360 -3.22 -59.24 -28.60
CA PRO A 360 -2.20 -58.98 -29.60
C PRO A 360 -1.12 -58.22 -28.85
N THR A 361 0.13 -58.67 -28.90
CA THR A 361 1.25 -57.96 -28.29
C THR A 361 1.32 -56.63 -29.04
N GLN A 362 0.40 -55.74 -28.65
CA GLN A 362 0.30 -54.40 -29.15
C GLN A 362 1.68 -53.85 -28.80
N PRO A 363 2.37 -53.24 -29.77
CA PRO A 363 3.67 -52.66 -29.47
C PRO A 363 3.50 -51.82 -28.21
N VAL A 364 4.27 -52.11 -27.16
CA VAL A 364 4.23 -51.32 -25.93
C VAL A 364 4.51 -49.90 -26.36
N VAL A 365 3.44 -49.10 -26.46
CA VAL A 365 3.55 -47.74 -26.98
C VAL A 365 4.30 -46.96 -25.93
N ASP A 366 5.50 -46.52 -26.27
CA ASP A 366 6.31 -45.75 -25.36
C ASP A 366 5.80 -44.31 -25.31
N TYR A 367 4.99 -44.02 -24.29
CA TYR A 367 4.47 -42.69 -24.02
C TYR A 367 5.44 -41.80 -23.23
N SER A 368 6.71 -42.19 -23.02
CA SER A 368 7.68 -41.44 -22.20
C SER A 368 7.77 -39.97 -22.59
N SER A 369 8.00 -39.69 -23.87
CA SER A 369 8.15 -38.32 -24.40
C SER A 369 6.89 -37.46 -24.26
N GLU A 370 5.70 -38.05 -24.47
CA GLU A 370 4.43 -37.35 -24.27
C GLU A 370 4.18 -37.05 -22.80
N LEU A 371 4.45 -38.03 -21.92
CA LEU A 371 4.31 -37.85 -20.48
C LEU A 371 5.28 -36.80 -19.94
N ASP A 372 6.52 -36.74 -20.42
CA ASP A 372 7.49 -35.70 -20.04
C ASP A 372 7.05 -34.29 -20.44
N SER A 373 6.22 -34.17 -21.48
CA SER A 373 5.68 -32.87 -21.90
C SER A 373 4.48 -32.40 -21.07
N ILE A 374 3.80 -33.33 -20.38
CA ILE A 374 2.56 -33.07 -19.63
C ILE A 374 2.80 -33.08 -18.11
N LEU A 375 3.72 -33.93 -17.66
CA LEU A 375 3.97 -34.25 -16.26
C LEU A 375 5.41 -33.97 -15.88
N ASN A 376 5.58 -33.35 -14.73
CA ASN A 376 6.85 -33.20 -14.03
C ASN A 376 6.77 -34.04 -12.76
N ASP A 377 7.86 -34.69 -12.44
CA ASP A 377 7.98 -35.45 -11.21
C ASP A 377 7.95 -34.50 -10.01
N ASP A 378 7.34 -34.94 -8.90
CA ASP A 378 7.11 -34.16 -7.67
C ASP A 378 6.18 -32.93 -7.80
N ASP A 379 5.63 -32.64 -8.98
CA ASP A 379 4.65 -31.55 -9.13
C ASP A 379 3.24 -31.94 -8.66
N TRP A 380 2.47 -30.90 -8.36
CA TRP A 380 1.09 -30.99 -7.90
C TRP A 380 0.09 -30.69 -9.03
N TYR A 381 -0.97 -31.49 -9.07
CA TYR A 381 -2.01 -31.45 -10.10
C TYR A 381 -3.40 -31.51 -9.49
N TYR A 382 -4.38 -31.00 -10.23
CA TYR A 382 -5.79 -31.26 -10.00
C TYR A 382 -6.23 -32.53 -10.73
N LEU A 383 -6.61 -33.56 -9.99
CA LEU A 383 -7.23 -34.76 -10.51
C LEU A 383 -8.75 -34.61 -10.54
N ILE A 384 -9.35 -34.77 -11.72
CA ILE A 384 -10.79 -34.70 -11.95
C ILE A 384 -11.39 -36.09 -11.76
N GLN A 385 -12.19 -36.28 -10.71
CA GLN A 385 -12.96 -37.50 -10.49
C GLN A 385 -14.43 -37.17 -10.22
N LYS A 386 -15.34 -37.77 -11.01
CA LYS A 386 -16.80 -37.57 -10.88
C LYS A 386 -17.21 -36.08 -10.86
N GLY A 387 -16.58 -35.28 -11.73
CA GLY A 387 -16.83 -33.84 -11.84
C GLY A 387 -16.27 -32.96 -10.71
N LYS A 388 -15.52 -33.54 -9.76
CA LYS A 388 -14.85 -32.82 -8.68
C LYS A 388 -13.33 -32.83 -8.89
N ARG A 389 -12.67 -31.75 -8.50
CA ARG A 389 -11.20 -31.60 -8.55
C ARG A 389 -10.61 -31.90 -7.17
N PHE A 390 -9.53 -32.68 -7.14
CA PHE A 390 -8.77 -33.00 -5.94
C PHE A 390 -7.29 -32.74 -6.18
N ARG A 391 -6.56 -32.32 -5.15
CA ARG A 391 -5.13 -32.01 -5.28
C ARG A 391 -4.32 -33.28 -5.02
N CYS A 392 -3.40 -33.58 -5.93
CA CYS A 392 -2.51 -34.73 -5.79
C CYS A 392 -1.11 -34.42 -6.33
N GLN A 393 -0.11 -35.06 -5.73
CA GLN A 393 1.26 -35.03 -6.21
C GLN A 393 1.57 -36.30 -7.01
N LEU A 394 2.31 -36.17 -8.11
CA LEU A 394 2.90 -37.31 -8.80
C LEU A 394 4.11 -37.83 -8.01
N VAL A 395 4.11 -39.11 -7.67
CA VAL A 395 5.32 -39.78 -7.15
C VAL A 395 6.31 -39.94 -8.30
N PRO A 396 7.61 -39.67 -8.10
CA PRO A 396 8.60 -39.74 -9.17
C PRO A 396 8.53 -41.05 -9.96
N ARG A 397 8.56 -40.92 -11.29
CA ARG A 397 8.33 -42.03 -12.22
C ARG A 397 9.46 -43.05 -12.18
N ASP A 398 10.68 -42.60 -11.92
CA ASP A 398 11.87 -43.45 -11.68
C ASP A 398 11.67 -44.48 -10.55
N TYR A 399 10.77 -44.20 -9.61
CA TYR A 399 10.51 -45.07 -8.48
C TYR A 399 9.40 -46.08 -8.74
N THR A 400 8.42 -45.69 -9.54
CA THR A 400 7.17 -46.43 -9.77
C THR A 400 7.16 -47.23 -11.06
N GLY A 401 8.10 -46.97 -11.97
CA GLY A 401 8.36 -47.77 -13.16
C GLY A 401 7.22 -47.64 -14.16
N LYS A 402 6.42 -48.71 -14.30
CA LYS A 402 5.29 -48.78 -15.24
C LYS A 402 4.01 -48.09 -14.74
N TRP A 403 4.03 -47.52 -13.53
CA TRP A 403 2.83 -46.91 -12.95
C TRP A 403 3.00 -45.44 -12.68
N LEU A 404 1.99 -44.64 -13.04
CA LEU A 404 1.86 -43.28 -12.54
C LEU A 404 1.08 -43.34 -11.23
N VAL A 405 1.72 -42.96 -10.11
CA VAL A 405 1.09 -43.01 -8.80
C VAL A 405 0.86 -41.60 -8.28
N PHE A 406 -0.40 -41.29 -7.98
CA PHE A 406 -0.82 -39.99 -7.46
C PHE A 406 -1.19 -40.10 -5.98
N VAL A 407 -0.63 -39.21 -5.17
CA VAL A 407 -0.81 -39.20 -3.72
C VAL A 407 -1.38 -37.88 -3.21
N ASN A 408 -2.16 -37.93 -2.14
CA ASN A 408 -2.63 -36.73 -1.44
C ASN A 408 -1.52 -36.08 -0.60
N LEU A 409 -1.81 -34.98 0.11
CA LEU A 409 -0.86 -34.30 1.01
C LEU A 409 -0.34 -35.16 2.17
N SER A 410 -1.08 -36.14 2.66
CA SER A 410 -0.58 -37.10 3.66
C SER A 410 0.18 -38.29 3.05
N GLY A 411 0.46 -38.29 1.74
CA GLY A 411 1.13 -39.39 1.05
C GLY A 411 0.24 -40.64 0.86
N ALA A 412 -1.08 -40.51 0.98
CA ALA A 412 -2.01 -41.59 0.66
C ALA A 412 -2.22 -41.65 -0.85
N MET A 413 -2.15 -42.84 -1.45
CA MET A 413 -2.50 -43.03 -2.85
C MET A 413 -3.98 -42.69 -3.10
N ILE A 414 -4.23 -41.80 -4.06
CA ILE A 414 -5.57 -41.41 -4.52
C ILE A 414 -5.91 -42.13 -5.83
N ALA A 415 -4.92 -42.28 -6.71
CA ALA A 415 -5.07 -42.93 -8.00
C ALA A 415 -3.74 -43.52 -8.45
N ASP A 416 -3.81 -44.57 -9.24
CA ASP A 416 -2.71 -45.14 -9.98
C ASP A 416 -3.14 -45.47 -11.41
N PHE A 417 -2.21 -45.35 -12.36
CA PHE A 417 -2.45 -45.65 -13.76
C PHE A 417 -1.34 -46.55 -14.30
N ASP A 418 -1.72 -47.58 -15.05
CA ASP A 418 -0.78 -48.47 -15.72
C ASP A 418 -0.49 -47.98 -17.13
N ILE A 419 0.74 -47.50 -17.33
CA ILE A 419 1.18 -46.96 -18.63
C ILE A 419 1.34 -48.04 -19.68
N THR A 420 1.40 -49.31 -19.26
CA THR A 420 1.49 -50.47 -20.14
C THR A 420 0.15 -51.10 -20.48
N SER A 421 -0.95 -50.62 -19.90
CA SER A 421 -2.30 -51.08 -20.24
C SER A 421 -2.72 -50.61 -21.63
N ALA A 422 -3.34 -51.50 -22.42
CA ALA A 422 -3.90 -51.15 -23.73
C ALA A 422 -4.97 -50.05 -23.68
N SER A 423 -5.60 -49.85 -22.51
CA SER A 423 -6.60 -48.79 -22.28
C SER A 423 -6.00 -47.42 -21.95
N PHE A 424 -4.69 -47.36 -21.70
CA PHE A 424 -4.00 -46.14 -21.29
C PHE A 424 -3.60 -45.28 -22.49
N HIS A 425 -3.90 -43.98 -22.38
CA HIS A 425 -3.40 -42.97 -23.29
C HIS A 425 -3.20 -41.66 -22.51
N PRO A 426 -2.06 -40.95 -22.65
CA PRO A 426 -1.79 -39.72 -21.89
C PRO A 426 -2.87 -38.65 -22.00
N SER A 427 -3.50 -38.51 -23.17
CA SER A 427 -4.59 -37.54 -23.39
C SER A 427 -5.86 -37.82 -22.57
N HIS A 428 -6.04 -39.03 -22.05
CA HIS A 428 -7.17 -39.41 -21.20
C HIS A 428 -6.92 -39.15 -19.71
N LEU A 429 -5.71 -38.70 -19.34
CA LEU A 429 -5.41 -38.35 -17.96
C LEU A 429 -6.30 -37.19 -17.51
N PRO A 430 -7.14 -37.37 -16.47
CA PRO A 430 -8.06 -36.34 -16.02
C PRO A 430 -7.33 -35.34 -15.11
N LEU A 431 -6.23 -34.75 -15.60
CA LEU A 431 -5.34 -33.88 -14.85
C LEU A 431 -5.38 -32.45 -15.37
N VAL A 432 -5.27 -31.50 -14.46
CA VAL A 432 -5.08 -30.08 -14.76
C VAL A 432 -3.90 -29.59 -13.93
N THR A 433 -2.96 -28.87 -14.54
CA THR A 433 -1.83 -28.26 -13.84
C THR A 433 -2.32 -27.24 -12.81
N ILE A 434 -1.66 -27.19 -11.67
CA ILE A 434 -1.87 -26.13 -10.68
C ILE A 434 -0.94 -24.98 -11.04
N GLU A 435 -1.48 -23.76 -11.10
CA GLU A 435 -0.66 -22.56 -11.32
C GLU A 435 0.29 -22.36 -10.15
N THR A 436 1.59 -22.50 -10.42
CA THR A 436 2.65 -22.23 -9.44
C THR A 436 2.90 -20.73 -9.38
N HIS A 437 2.79 -20.15 -8.18
CA HIS A 437 3.01 -18.72 -7.99
C HIS A 437 4.39 -18.47 -7.38
N ASN A 438 5.10 -17.45 -7.86
CA ASN A 438 6.23 -16.91 -7.11
C ASN A 438 5.72 -15.84 -6.15
N TYR A 439 5.03 -16.29 -5.09
CA TYR A 439 4.30 -15.40 -4.18
C TYR A 439 5.10 -14.19 -3.71
N TRP A 440 6.39 -14.33 -3.43
CA TRP A 440 7.20 -13.23 -2.91
C TRP A 440 7.60 -12.22 -3.99
N GLU A 441 7.87 -12.67 -5.21
CA GLU A 441 8.18 -11.81 -6.34
C GLU A 441 6.93 -11.04 -6.75
N GLU A 442 5.83 -11.74 -7.01
CA GLU A 442 4.56 -11.13 -7.42
C GLU A 442 3.99 -10.20 -6.35
N LEU A 443 4.08 -10.57 -5.06
CA LEU A 443 3.71 -9.69 -3.95
C LEU A 443 4.59 -8.44 -3.89
N THR A 444 5.89 -8.57 -4.15
CA THR A 444 6.80 -7.43 -4.13
C THR A 444 6.42 -6.44 -5.24
N ASP A 445 6.19 -6.93 -6.45
CA ASP A 445 5.76 -6.12 -7.60
C ASP A 445 4.39 -5.47 -7.34
N TYR A 446 3.44 -6.23 -6.80
CA TYR A 446 2.13 -5.73 -6.41
C TYR A 446 2.22 -4.57 -5.41
N LEU A 447 2.99 -4.77 -4.33
CA LEU A 447 3.15 -3.77 -3.28
C LEU A 447 3.88 -2.53 -3.79
N GLU A 448 4.93 -2.68 -4.61
CA GLU A 448 5.59 -1.55 -5.25
C GLU A 448 4.62 -0.75 -6.12
N ARG A 449 3.84 -1.43 -6.97
CA ARG A 449 2.87 -0.78 -7.86
C ARG A 449 1.81 -0.01 -7.09
N ILE A 450 1.18 -0.65 -6.10
CA ILE A 450 0.12 0.00 -5.29
C ILE A 450 0.68 1.14 -4.47
N MET A 451 1.82 0.96 -3.80
CA MET A 451 2.42 2.00 -2.97
C MET A 451 2.89 3.18 -3.81
N THR A 452 3.45 2.92 -5.00
CA THR A 452 3.80 3.97 -5.96
C THR A 452 2.58 4.77 -6.37
N ARG A 453 1.48 4.09 -6.75
CA ARG A 453 0.24 4.77 -7.14
C ARG A 453 -0.34 5.59 -5.99
N ARG A 454 -0.35 5.05 -4.77
CA ARG A 454 -0.84 5.74 -3.58
C ARG A 454 -0.01 6.99 -3.28
N VAL A 455 1.31 6.88 -3.31
CA VAL A 455 2.21 8.02 -3.11
C VAL A 455 1.97 9.10 -4.17
N GLN A 456 1.85 8.74 -5.46
CA GLN A 456 1.54 9.70 -6.53
C GLN A 456 0.25 10.47 -6.27
N VAL A 457 -0.83 9.77 -5.90
CA VAL A 457 -2.13 10.41 -5.59
C VAL A 457 -2.00 11.37 -4.41
N LEU A 458 -1.29 10.98 -3.35
CA LEU A 458 -1.07 11.85 -2.19
C LEU A 458 -0.16 13.04 -2.52
N GLU A 459 0.85 12.87 -3.39
CA GLU A 459 1.69 13.98 -3.86
C GLU A 459 0.88 14.99 -4.66
N GLU A 460 0.01 14.53 -5.57
CA GLU A 460 -0.90 15.40 -6.31
C GLU A 460 -1.82 16.18 -5.38
N GLN A 461 -2.41 15.52 -4.38
CA GLN A 461 -3.24 16.16 -3.37
C GLN A 461 -2.44 17.18 -2.54
N ALA A 462 -1.22 16.83 -2.11
CA ALA A 462 -0.39 17.69 -1.29
C ALA A 462 0.05 18.94 -2.06
N ASN A 463 0.35 18.78 -3.35
CA ASN A 463 0.67 19.89 -4.25
C ASN A 463 -0.54 20.81 -4.47
N LYS A 464 -1.75 20.27 -4.63
CA LYS A 464 -3.00 21.07 -4.71
C LYS A 464 -3.20 21.90 -3.44
N VAL A 465 -3.14 21.28 -2.26
CA VAL A 465 -3.27 21.99 -0.97
C VAL A 465 -2.18 23.06 -0.81
N LYS A 466 -0.94 22.76 -1.22
CA LYS A 466 0.16 23.73 -1.18
C LYS A 466 -0.12 24.93 -2.10
N GLN A 467 -0.62 24.69 -3.31
CA GLN A 467 -1.00 25.76 -4.25
C GLN A 467 -2.16 26.61 -3.70
N GLU A 468 -3.17 25.99 -3.09
CA GLU A 468 -4.27 26.70 -2.43
C GLU A 468 -3.77 27.57 -1.27
N ILE A 469 -2.89 27.06 -0.41
CA ILE A 469 -2.29 27.84 0.68
C ILE A 469 -1.49 29.04 0.14
N LEU A 470 -0.74 28.86 -0.95
CA LEU A 470 0.00 29.94 -1.59
C LEU A 470 -0.95 30.99 -2.21
N ALA A 471 -2.00 30.54 -2.88
CA ALA A 471 -3.03 31.41 -3.45
C ALA A 471 -3.76 32.20 -2.36
N ASP A 472 -4.13 31.58 -1.24
CA ASP A 472 -4.75 32.26 -0.10
C ASP A 472 -3.82 33.26 0.58
N LYS A 473 -2.53 32.93 0.73
CA LYS A 473 -1.53 33.89 1.21
C LYS A 473 -1.39 35.08 0.26
N ALA A 474 -1.32 34.85 -1.05
CA ALA A 474 -1.25 35.90 -2.05
C ALA A 474 -2.52 36.77 -2.06
N ARG A 475 -3.71 36.17 -1.94
CA ARG A 475 -4.98 36.88 -1.80
C ARG A 475 -5.01 37.77 -0.55
N LYS A 476 -4.56 37.26 0.59
CA LYS A 476 -4.45 38.04 1.84
C LYS A 476 -3.46 39.20 1.69
N GLN A 477 -2.31 38.98 1.08
CA GLN A 477 -1.32 40.02 0.81
C GLN A 477 -1.85 41.09 -0.15
N ALA A 478 -2.51 40.69 -1.23
CA ALA A 478 -3.14 41.61 -2.17
C ALA A 478 -4.24 42.45 -1.49
N ALA A 479 -5.08 41.83 -0.66
CA ALA A 479 -6.10 42.54 0.12
C ALA A 479 -5.49 43.52 1.13
N GLU A 480 -4.38 43.15 1.79
CA GLU A 480 -3.63 44.06 2.67
C GLU A 480 -3.01 45.23 1.90
N GLU A 481 -2.44 44.99 0.71
CA GLU A 481 -1.88 46.04 -0.14
C GLU A 481 -2.94 46.99 -0.68
N GLU A 482 -4.09 46.46 -1.13
CA GLU A 482 -5.23 47.27 -1.53
C GLU A 482 -5.78 48.10 -0.36
N ALA A 483 -5.93 47.50 0.83
CA ALA A 483 -6.32 48.22 2.04
C ALA A 483 -5.31 49.33 2.37
N ARG A 484 -4.00 49.07 2.26
CA ARG A 484 -2.94 50.08 2.45
C ARG A 484 -3.02 51.19 1.39
N LYS A 485 -3.34 50.88 0.13
CA LYS A 485 -3.53 51.88 -0.93
C LYS A 485 -4.73 52.78 -0.64
N VAL A 486 -5.87 52.20 -0.26
CA VAL A 486 -7.08 52.95 0.11
C VAL A 486 -6.82 53.84 1.32
N ILE A 487 -6.13 53.34 2.35
CA ILE A 487 -5.75 54.15 3.51
C ILE A 487 -4.83 55.30 3.09
N ARG A 488 -3.83 55.05 2.24
CA ARG A 488 -2.92 56.09 1.74
C ARG A 488 -3.68 57.17 0.96
N GLN A 489 -4.59 56.79 0.08
CA GLN A 489 -5.42 57.73 -0.69
C GLN A 489 -6.29 58.60 0.24
N LYS A 490 -6.91 58.00 1.26
CA LYS A 490 -7.67 58.75 2.28
C LYS A 490 -6.80 59.75 3.03
N ILE A 491 -5.60 59.35 3.44
CA ILE A 491 -4.64 60.25 4.12
C ILE A 491 -4.25 61.41 3.21
N GLU A 492 -4.00 61.15 1.93
CA GLU A 492 -3.62 62.18 0.95
C GLU A 492 -4.79 63.14 0.64
N GLU A 493 -6.01 62.62 0.52
CA GLU A 493 -7.23 63.44 0.41
C GLU A 493 -7.46 64.31 1.65
N GLU A 494 -7.35 63.75 2.86
CA GLU A 494 -7.46 64.51 4.11
C GLU A 494 -6.38 65.60 4.22
N LEU A 495 -5.13 65.28 3.86
CA LEU A 495 -4.03 66.25 3.86
C LEU A 495 -4.30 67.39 2.87
N LYS A 496 -4.78 67.07 1.67
CA LYS A 496 -5.14 68.06 0.65
C LYS A 496 -6.30 68.95 1.11
N GLN A 497 -7.33 68.38 1.73
CA GLN A 497 -8.42 69.14 2.33
C GLN A 497 -7.93 70.07 3.45
N GLN A 498 -7.00 69.61 4.30
CA GLN A 498 -6.41 70.46 5.33
C GLN A 498 -5.58 71.61 4.73
N GLN A 499 -4.78 71.33 3.69
CA GLN A 499 -4.00 72.34 2.99
C GLN A 499 -4.89 73.37 2.28
N ASP A 500 -5.93 72.94 1.57
CA ASP A 500 -6.89 73.85 0.93
C ASP A 500 -7.66 74.68 1.96
N LYS A 501 -8.03 74.10 3.11
CA LYS A 501 -8.66 74.84 4.22
C LYS A 501 -7.71 75.89 4.80
N LYS A 502 -6.43 75.56 4.98
CA LYS A 502 -5.41 76.49 5.44
C LYS A 502 -5.19 77.62 4.43
N ARG A 503 -5.10 77.31 3.13
CA ARG A 503 -4.94 78.30 2.06
C ARG A 503 -6.11 79.28 2.03
N ARG A 504 -7.36 78.78 2.08
CA ARG A 504 -8.55 79.65 2.14
C ARG A 504 -8.53 80.58 3.36
N LEU A 505 -8.14 80.07 4.52
CA LEU A 505 -8.04 80.87 5.74
C LEU A 505 -6.95 81.96 5.63
N GLU A 506 -5.83 81.68 4.98
CA GLU A 506 -4.78 82.66 4.71
C GLU A 506 -5.22 83.72 3.67
N GLU A 507 -5.90 83.30 2.60
CA GLU A 507 -6.49 84.21 1.59
C GLU A 507 -7.54 85.16 2.20
N ASP A 508 -8.42 84.64 3.05
CA ASP A 508 -9.43 85.45 3.74
C ASP A 508 -8.80 86.46 4.72
N ARG A 509 -7.75 86.06 5.45
CA ARG A 509 -6.98 86.96 6.32
C ARG A 509 -6.29 88.06 5.51
N ALA A 510 -5.68 87.72 4.37
CA ALA A 510 -5.02 88.70 3.52
C ALA A 510 -6.02 89.73 2.96
N ARG A 511 -7.22 89.30 2.56
CA ARG A 511 -8.29 90.19 2.10
C ARG A 511 -8.77 91.13 3.21
N ALA A 512 -8.92 90.64 4.44
CA ALA A 512 -9.32 91.47 5.58
C ALA A 512 -8.27 92.56 5.89
N ILE A 513 -6.99 92.20 5.85
CA ILE A 513 -5.88 93.15 6.08
C ILE A 513 -5.79 94.20 4.97
N ALA A 514 -5.99 93.80 3.71
CA ALA A 514 -5.98 94.73 2.58
C ALA A 514 -7.12 95.77 2.69
N LYS A 515 -8.32 95.31 3.06
CA LYS A 515 -9.49 96.19 3.23
C LYS A 515 -9.32 97.19 4.37
N ALA A 516 -8.74 96.76 5.50
CA ALA A 516 -8.46 97.65 6.63
C ALA A 516 -7.44 98.75 6.26
N LYS A 517 -6.39 98.41 5.49
CA LYS A 517 -5.40 99.39 5.02
C LYS A 517 -5.98 100.43 4.06
N GLU A 518 -6.94 100.03 3.22
CA GLU A 518 -7.60 100.92 2.27
C GLU A 518 -8.50 101.95 2.97
N GLU A 519 -9.22 101.53 4.02
CA GLU A 519 -10.05 102.41 4.86
C GLU A 519 -9.20 103.41 5.66
N GLU A 520 -8.05 102.99 6.19
CA GLU A 520 -7.13 103.85 6.95
C GLU A 520 -6.49 104.94 6.08
N ALA A 521 -6.05 104.60 4.86
CA ALA A 521 -5.45 105.55 3.92
C ALA A 521 -6.44 106.64 3.45
N LEU A 522 -7.73 106.29 3.31
CA LEU A 522 -8.79 107.24 2.93
C LEU A 522 -9.03 108.28 4.04
N LEU A 523 -9.00 107.84 5.31
CA LEU A 523 -9.19 108.70 6.47
C LEU A 523 -8.02 109.69 6.64
N GLU A 524 -6.80 109.23 6.42
CA GLU A 524 -5.59 110.05 6.50
C GLU A 524 -5.54 111.12 5.40
N SER A 525 -5.98 110.79 4.18
CA SER A 525 -6.13 111.75 3.08
C SER A 525 -7.12 112.88 3.40
N LYS A 526 -8.29 112.55 3.96
CA LYS A 526 -9.30 113.55 4.34
C LYS A 526 -8.79 114.49 5.43
N ARG A 527 -8.10 113.95 6.44
CA ARG A 527 -7.54 114.75 7.53
C ARG A 527 -6.43 115.68 7.05
N ARG A 528 -5.60 115.22 6.11
CA ARG A 528 -4.53 116.02 5.51
C ARG A 528 -5.07 117.18 4.66
N ASN A 529 -6.16 116.97 3.93
CA ASN A 529 -6.83 118.05 3.19
C ASN A 529 -7.46 119.07 4.14
N ALA A 530 -8.11 118.62 5.21
CA ALA A 530 -8.69 119.50 6.23
C ALA A 530 -7.64 120.36 6.94
N GLN A 531 -6.45 119.81 7.20
CA GLN A 531 -5.32 120.58 7.79
C GLN A 531 -4.90 121.72 6.87
N LYS A 532 -4.70 121.46 5.58
CA LYS A 532 -4.36 122.52 4.61
C LYS A 532 -5.40 123.64 4.58
N THR A 533 -6.68 123.29 4.61
CA THR A 533 -7.77 124.29 4.60
C THR A 533 -7.77 125.13 5.87
N VAL A 534 -7.37 124.58 7.02
CA VAL A 534 -7.28 125.34 8.27
C VAL A 534 -6.05 126.26 8.29
N ASP A 535 -4.90 125.79 7.78
CA ASP A 535 -3.66 126.57 7.74
C ASP A 535 -3.78 127.82 6.83
N GLU A 536 -4.63 127.78 5.80
CA GLU A 536 -4.83 128.87 4.83
C GLU A 536 -5.95 129.87 5.23
N LEU A 537 -6.61 129.69 6.38
CA LEU A 537 -7.70 130.56 6.85
C LEU A 537 -7.19 131.97 7.20
N MET A 538 -7.78 132.99 6.57
CA MET A 538 -7.45 134.40 6.80
C MET A 538 -8.54 135.13 7.59
N THR A 539 -8.17 136.15 8.35
CA THR A 539 -9.13 137.04 9.04
C THR A 539 -10.10 137.66 8.03
N GLY A 540 -11.40 137.53 8.26
CA GLY A 540 -12.48 137.89 7.34
C GLY A 540 -13.08 136.72 6.53
N ALA A 541 -12.55 135.50 6.65
CA ALA A 541 -13.10 134.32 5.97
C ALA A 541 -14.48 133.92 6.51
N ILE A 542 -15.42 133.59 5.62
CA ILE A 542 -16.77 133.15 5.97
C ILE A 542 -16.83 131.62 5.85
N ILE A 543 -17.16 130.96 6.95
CA ILE A 543 -17.38 129.52 7.01
C ILE A 543 -18.86 129.21 7.21
N LYS A 544 -19.32 128.09 6.66
CA LYS A 544 -20.59 127.47 7.00
C LYS A 544 -20.34 126.45 8.09
N TYR A 545 -20.84 126.72 9.29
CA TYR A 545 -20.79 125.78 10.39
C TYR A 545 -22.15 125.11 10.56
N THR A 546 -22.17 123.78 10.57
CA THR A 546 -23.38 122.98 10.84
C THR A 546 -23.22 122.29 12.20
N PRO A 547 -23.88 122.81 13.25
CA PRO A 547 -23.88 122.14 14.55
C PRO A 547 -24.67 120.84 14.47
N GLU A 548 -24.31 119.87 15.31
CA GLU A 548 -24.99 118.57 15.39
C GLU A 548 -26.43 118.77 15.87
N GLY A 549 -27.40 118.71 14.95
CA GLY A 549 -28.83 118.87 15.24
C GLY A 549 -29.41 120.28 15.10
N ALA A 550 -28.67 121.26 14.55
CA ALA A 550 -29.17 122.63 14.34
C ALA A 550 -29.00 123.12 12.89
N LYS A 551 -29.68 124.21 12.52
CA LYS A 551 -29.61 124.79 11.17
C LYS A 551 -28.21 125.36 10.90
N PRO A 552 -27.69 125.22 9.66
CA PRO A 552 -26.37 125.73 9.30
C PRO A 552 -26.35 127.26 9.39
N GLN A 553 -25.26 127.79 9.92
CA GLN A 553 -25.07 129.22 10.13
C GLN A 553 -23.73 129.67 9.55
N ASN A 554 -23.72 130.87 8.98
CA ASN A 554 -22.53 131.46 8.38
C ASN A 554 -21.81 132.27 9.45
N LEU A 555 -20.56 131.90 9.71
CA LEU A 555 -19.73 132.57 10.69
C LEU A 555 -18.52 133.20 10.00
N THR A 556 -18.19 134.43 10.38
CA THR A 556 -17.03 135.13 9.87
C THR A 556 -15.88 134.99 10.85
N LEU A 557 -14.70 134.66 10.36
CA LEU A 557 -13.47 134.57 11.14
C LEU A 557 -13.02 135.98 11.51
N SER A 558 -13.33 136.41 12.73
CA SER A 558 -13.03 137.76 13.17
C SER A 558 -11.60 137.92 13.64
N ILE A 559 -11.06 136.93 14.37
CA ILE A 559 -9.72 137.01 14.97
C ILE A 559 -9.05 135.64 14.94
N ILE A 560 -7.79 135.62 14.54
CA ILE A 560 -6.87 134.49 14.75
C ILE A 560 -5.95 134.89 15.90
N SER A 561 -6.12 134.28 17.08
CA SER A 561 -5.32 134.60 18.27
C SER A 561 -4.03 133.79 18.29
N THR A 562 -2.89 134.45 18.08
CA THR A 562 -1.56 133.81 18.11
C THR A 562 -1.10 133.42 19.52
N THR A 563 -1.62 134.08 20.57
CA THR A 563 -1.27 133.79 21.98
C THR A 563 -2.01 132.57 22.55
N THR A 564 -3.21 132.26 22.03
CA THR A 564 -4.05 131.16 22.55
C THR A 564 -4.34 130.06 21.53
N SER A 565 -3.84 130.20 20.30
CA SER A 565 -4.02 129.28 19.16
C SER A 565 -5.49 128.94 18.90
N LYS A 566 -6.36 129.95 18.99
CA LYS A 566 -7.81 129.83 18.77
C LYS A 566 -8.26 130.67 17.58
N TYR A 567 -9.17 130.10 16.80
CA TYR A 567 -9.85 130.77 15.69
C TYR A 567 -11.22 131.26 16.17
N ILE A 568 -11.44 132.58 16.21
CA ILE A 568 -12.67 133.16 16.77
C ILE A 568 -13.62 133.51 15.64
N PHE A 569 -14.72 132.77 15.55
CA PHE A 569 -15.78 132.97 14.57
C PHE A 569 -16.98 133.68 15.19
N THR A 570 -17.50 134.68 14.49
CA THR A 570 -18.63 135.52 14.91
C THR A 570 -19.79 135.48 13.90
N ASP A 571 -21.02 135.64 14.38
CA ASP A 571 -22.21 135.76 13.52
C ASP A 571 -22.34 137.19 12.92
N SER A 572 -23.25 137.37 11.98
CA SER A 572 -23.70 138.62 11.33
C SER A 572 -23.94 139.82 12.26
N HIS A 573 -24.17 139.57 13.55
CA HIS A 573 -24.35 140.60 14.60
C HIS A 573 -23.09 140.84 15.45
N GLY A 574 -21.92 140.28 15.07
CA GLY A 574 -20.64 140.46 15.76
C GLY A 574 -20.47 139.66 17.06
N GLN A 575 -21.40 138.76 17.40
CA GLN A 575 -21.31 137.91 18.60
C GLN A 575 -20.45 136.66 18.34
N ARG A 576 -19.63 136.27 19.33
CA ARG A 576 -18.75 135.09 19.28
C ARG A 576 -19.54 133.80 19.40
N VAL A 577 -19.44 132.92 18.39
CA VAL A 577 -20.19 131.65 18.32
C VAL A 577 -19.28 130.43 18.41
N LEU A 578 -18.06 130.49 17.85
CA LEU A 578 -17.13 129.37 17.84
C LEU A 578 -15.70 129.88 18.15
N ASP A 579 -14.98 129.21 19.05
CA ASP A 579 -13.57 129.50 19.37
C ASP A 579 -12.68 128.24 19.40
N PRO A 580 -12.70 127.38 18.35
CA PRO A 580 -11.96 126.13 18.35
C PRO A 580 -10.45 126.37 18.32
N LYS A 581 -9.73 125.41 18.92
CA LYS A 581 -8.30 125.27 18.70
C LYS A 581 -8.06 124.65 17.31
N GLU A 582 -6.89 124.90 16.76
CA GLU A 582 -6.46 124.40 15.44
C GLU A 582 -6.77 122.90 15.20
N PRO A 583 -6.37 121.91 16.04
CA PRO A 583 -6.68 120.50 15.79
C PRO A 583 -8.18 120.18 15.83
N GLN A 584 -8.97 120.93 16.61
CA GLN A 584 -10.42 120.76 16.66
C GLN A 584 -11.09 121.32 15.41
N LEU A 585 -10.56 122.42 14.85
CA LEU A 585 -11.06 122.98 13.60
C LEU A 585 -10.76 122.02 12.43
N VAL A 586 -9.59 121.39 12.41
CA VAL A 586 -9.20 120.38 11.41
C VAL A 586 -10.10 119.15 11.48
N ASP A 587 -10.41 118.66 12.68
CA ASP A 587 -11.34 117.55 12.85
C ASP A 587 -12.77 117.93 12.41
N LEU A 588 -13.19 119.19 12.60
CA LEU A 588 -14.49 119.69 12.11
C LEU A 588 -14.54 119.83 10.57
N PHE A 589 -13.44 120.19 9.92
CA PHE A 589 -13.31 120.19 8.45
C PHE A 589 -13.23 118.75 7.90
N ALA A 590 -12.48 117.85 8.54
CA ALA A 590 -12.34 116.44 8.12
C ALA A 590 -13.65 115.66 8.27
N ALA A 591 -14.49 116.04 9.24
CA ALA A 591 -15.84 115.52 9.44
C ALA A 591 -16.92 116.25 8.61
N GLU A 592 -16.53 117.17 7.70
CA GLU A 592 -17.41 117.96 6.82
C GLU A 592 -18.46 118.82 7.57
N ARG A 593 -18.24 119.11 8.85
CA ARG A 593 -19.12 119.94 9.70
C ARG A 593 -18.88 121.43 9.57
N VAL A 594 -17.69 121.80 9.10
CA VAL A 594 -17.32 123.16 8.69
C VAL A 594 -16.94 123.13 7.22
N ILE A 595 -17.53 124.02 6.43
CA ILE A 595 -17.19 124.19 5.01
C ILE A 595 -16.79 125.64 4.80
N LEU A 596 -15.64 125.86 4.18
CA LEU A 596 -15.19 127.20 3.80
C LEU A 596 -16.05 127.71 2.63
N LEU A 597 -16.66 128.89 2.79
CA LEU A 597 -17.48 129.50 1.72
C LEU A 597 -16.72 130.61 1.00
N GLU A 598 -16.03 131.49 1.74
CA GLU A 598 -15.39 132.68 1.17
C GLU A 598 -14.16 133.12 1.99
N GLN A 599 -13.15 133.71 1.33
CA GLN A 599 -11.89 134.15 1.94
C GLN A 599 -11.82 135.69 1.89
N GLY A 600 -11.44 136.37 2.99
CA GLY A 600 -11.48 137.84 3.10
C GLY A 600 -10.46 138.59 2.20
N LYS A 601 -10.73 139.88 1.87
CA LYS A 601 -9.89 140.79 1.04
C LYS A 601 -9.25 141.93 1.87
N GLU A 602 -8.04 142.38 1.48
CA GLU A 602 -7.21 143.40 2.17
C GLU A 602 -7.81 144.84 2.19
N PHE A 603 -7.48 145.61 3.24
CA PHE A 603 -8.07 146.91 3.62
C PHE A 603 -7.03 148.06 3.54
N GLU A 604 -6.69 148.57 2.35
CA GLU A 604 -5.75 149.71 2.25
C GLU A 604 -5.92 150.72 1.07
N ASP A 605 -7.09 150.85 0.41
CA ASP A 605 -7.16 151.69 -0.81
C ASP A 605 -8.47 152.46 -1.10
N THR A 606 -9.07 153.13 -0.11
CA THR A 606 -10.31 153.94 -0.31
C THR A 606 -10.30 155.37 0.25
N LEU A 607 -9.12 155.94 0.54
CA LEU A 607 -8.97 157.39 0.86
C LEU A 607 -8.12 158.17 -0.17
N LYS A 608 -7.91 157.61 -1.37
CA LYS A 608 -7.29 158.29 -2.53
C LYS A 608 -8.28 158.86 -3.56
N SER A 609 -9.59 158.76 -3.35
CA SER A 609 -10.59 159.20 -4.35
C SER A 609 -11.15 160.62 -4.14
N LEU A 610 -10.57 161.47 -3.28
CA LEU A 610 -11.16 162.80 -2.98
C LEU A 610 -10.20 163.97 -2.72
N VAL A 611 -8.97 163.95 -3.27
CA VAL A 611 -8.14 165.18 -3.44
C VAL A 611 -7.34 165.13 -4.77
N ALA A 612 -7.97 164.68 -5.86
CA ALA A 612 -7.41 164.66 -7.22
C ALA A 612 -7.99 165.79 -8.09
N GLY A 613 -7.97 167.03 -7.58
CA GLY A 613 -8.56 168.16 -8.30
C GLY A 613 -7.84 169.50 -8.20
N GLN A 614 -7.02 169.76 -7.16
CA GLN A 614 -6.38 171.08 -7.04
C GLN A 614 -5.07 171.01 -6.26
N ARG A 615 -3.96 170.84 -6.98
CA ARG A 615 -2.74 171.68 -6.88
C ARG A 615 -1.58 171.08 -7.69
N GLU A 616 -1.80 170.94 -9.00
CA GLU A 616 -0.76 171.05 -10.03
C GLU A 616 -1.31 171.92 -11.17
N ALA A 617 -1.27 173.24 -10.98
CA ALA A 617 -1.14 174.23 -12.05
C ALA A 617 -0.73 175.55 -11.39
N LEU A 618 0.57 175.85 -11.52
CA LEU A 618 1.31 176.98 -10.98
C LEU A 618 0.79 178.37 -11.41
N LYS A 619 1.19 179.39 -10.62
CA LYS A 619 1.26 180.84 -10.92
C LYS A 619 -0.02 181.67 -10.81
N ASP A 620 0.02 182.56 -9.82
CA ASP A 620 -0.34 183.99 -9.83
C ASP A 620 -1.28 184.49 -10.94
N GLN A 621 -2.56 184.65 -10.60
CA GLN A 621 -3.31 185.92 -10.60
C GLN A 621 -4.71 185.73 -10.01
#